data_AF-A0A396ICM4-F1
#
_entry.id   AF-A0A396ICM4-F1
#
_cell.length_a   1.000
_cell.length_b   1.000
_cell.length_c   1.000
_cell.angle_alpha   90.00
_cell.angle_beta   90.00
_cell.angle_gamma   90.00
#
_symmetry.space_group_name_H-M   'P 1'
#
loop_
_entity.id
_entity.type
_entity.pdbx_description
1 polymer ?
#
loop_
_entity_poly.entity_id
_entity_poly.type
_entity_poly.pdbx_seq_one_letter_code
_entity_poly.pdbx_strand_id
1 'polypeptide(L)' 'MRKVQEELEIVVGKDNLVEESHIQKLPYLQAVMKETLRLHPTLPLLVPHCPSETTNIGGYTIPEGSRVFINV' A
#
# COMPACT_ATOMS: atom_id res chain seq x y z
N MET A 1 -19.47 2.85 1.78
CA MET A 1 -19.50 3.03 0.31
C MET A 1 -20.08 4.36 -0.14
N ARG A 2 -21.20 4.85 0.41
CA ARG A 2 -21.86 6.08 -0.06
C ARG A 2 -20.92 7.28 -0.33
N LYS A 3 -20.04 7.63 0.61
CA LYS A 3 -19.11 8.76 0.47
C LYS A 3 -18.17 8.68 -0.75
N VAL A 4 -17.64 7.49 -1.06
CA VAL A 4 -16.73 7.33 -2.21
C VAL A 4 -17.49 7.40 -3.54
N GLN A 5 -18.74 6.94 -3.56
CA GLN A 5 -19.61 7.05 -4.72
C GLN A 5 -19.99 8.50 -4.99
N GLU A 6 -20.31 9.27 -3.94
CA GLU A 6 -20.57 10.72 -4.04
C GLU A 6 -19.35 11.48 -4.56
N GLU A 7 -18.14 11.17 -4.07
CA GLU A 7 -16.90 11.77 -4.59
C GLU A 7 -16.68 11.47 -6.07
N LEU A 8 -16.88 10.21 -6.50
CA LEU A 8 -16.75 9.81 -7.90
C LEU A 8 -17.76 10.53 -8.81
N GLU A 9 -19.01 10.64 -8.38
CA GLU A 9 -20.04 11.34 -9.14
C GLU A 9 -19.73 12.83 -9.30
N ILE A 10 -19.20 13.48 -8.25
CA ILE A 10 -18.84 14.91 -8.30
C ILE A 10 -17.64 15.16 -9.22
N VAL A 11 -16.62 14.29 -9.18
CA VAL A 11 -15.34 14.52 -9.85
C VAL A 11 -15.33 14.01 -11.29
N VAL A 12 -15.95 12.86 -11.53
CA VAL A 12 -15.92 12.16 -12.84
C VAL A 12 -17.25 12.32 -13.56
N GLY A 13 -18.38 12.34 -12.84
CA GLY A 13 -19.72 12.33 -13.41
C GLY A 13 -20.23 10.90 -13.66
N LYS A 14 -21.56 10.73 -13.71
CA LYS A 14 -22.21 9.41 -13.80
C LYS A 14 -21.96 8.65 -15.10
N ASP A 15 -21.83 9.37 -16.22
CA ASP A 15 -21.78 8.77 -17.56
C ASP A 15 -20.35 8.70 -18.14
N ASN A 16 -19.34 9.04 -17.32
CA ASN A 16 -17.94 9.08 -17.74
C ASN A 16 -17.14 7.93 -17.13
N LEU A 17 -16.09 7.52 -17.84
CA LEU A 17 -15.13 6.53 -17.34
C LEU A 17 -14.05 7.21 -16.48
N VAL A 18 -13.63 6.51 -15.43
CA VAL A 18 -12.52 6.98 -14.59
C VAL A 18 -11.21 6.80 -15.34
N GLU A 19 -10.50 7.90 -15.54
CA GLU A 19 -9.11 7.92 -16.02
C GLU A 19 -8.10 8.20 -14.89
N GLU A 20 -6.84 7.83 -15.09
CA GLU A 20 -5.75 8.06 -14.11
C GLU A 20 -5.57 9.54 -13.74
N SER A 21 -5.84 10.44 -14.69
CA SER A 21 -5.78 11.90 -14.48
C SER A 21 -6.72 12.39 -13.36
N HIS A 22 -7.79 11.65 -13.06
CA HIS A 22 -8.74 11.97 -11.99
C HIS A 22 -8.21 11.62 -10.59
N ILE A 23 -7.21 10.75 -10.48
CA ILE A 23 -6.80 10.17 -9.19
C ILE A 23 -6.40 11.23 -8.16
N GLN A 24 -5.78 12.33 -8.62
CA GLN A 24 -5.37 13.45 -7.77
C GLN A 24 -6.57 14.22 -7.19
N LYS A 25 -7.74 14.11 -7.82
CA LYS A 25 -8.99 14.75 -7.40
C LYS A 25 -9.90 13.82 -6.57
N LEU A 26 -9.49 12.59 -6.31
CA LEU A 26 -10.25 11.57 -5.58
C LEU A 26 -9.59 11.18 -4.24
N PRO A 27 -9.43 12.13 -3.29
CA PRO A 27 -8.71 11.87 -2.03
C PRO A 27 -9.40 10.84 -1.14
N TYR A 28 -10.73 10.74 -1.15
CA TYR A 28 -11.45 9.77 -0.34
C TYR A 28 -11.30 8.35 -0.91
N LEU A 29 -11.34 8.19 -2.24
CA LEU A 29 -10.99 6.92 -2.89
C LEU A 29 -9.56 6.49 -2.55
N GLN A 30 -8.59 7.40 -2.60
CA GLN A 30 -7.21 7.10 -2.19
C GLN A 30 -7.14 6.65 -0.72
N ALA A 31 -7.90 7.30 0.17
CA ALA A 31 -7.95 6.90 1.58
C ALA A 31 -8.55 5.50 1.75
N VAL A 32 -9.61 5.16 1.02
CA VAL A 32 -10.21 3.80 1.02
C VAL A 32 -9.19 2.77 0.58
N MET A 33 -8.45 3.02 -0.51
CA MET A 33 -7.41 2.11 -0.98
C MET A 33 -6.30 1.93 0.06
N LYS A 34 -5.80 3.03 0.64
CA LYS A 34 -4.75 3.00 1.68
C LYS A 34 -5.20 2.21 2.90
N GLU A 35 -6.42 2.43 3.38
CA GLU A 35 -6.95 1.74 4.56
C GLU A 35 -7.19 0.25 4.30
N THR A 36 -7.62 -0.10 3.09
CA THR A 36 -7.75 -1.50 2.68
C THR A 36 -6.39 -2.19 2.71
N LEU A 37 -5.34 -1.57 2.15
CA LEU A 37 -3.99 -2.14 2.16
C LEU A 37 -3.36 -2.15 3.55
N ARG A 38 -3.73 -1.21 4.43
CA ARG A 38 -3.29 -1.20 5.84
C ARG A 38 -3.84 -2.39 6.62
N LEU A 39 -5.12 -2.73 6.40
CA LEU A 39 -5.77 -3.86 7.07
C LEU A 39 -5.47 -5.19 6.39
N HIS A 40 -5.36 -5.19 5.07
CA HIS A 40 -5.25 -6.38 4.23
C HIS A 40 -4.09 -6.22 3.24
N PRO A 41 -2.84 -6.20 3.74
CA PRO A 41 -1.68 -6.11 2.86
C PRO A 41 -1.64 -7.33 1.94
N THR A 42 -1.37 -7.11 0.64
CA THR A 42 -1.28 -8.20 -0.35
C THR A 42 -0.20 -9.22 0.01
N LEU A 43 0.88 -8.75 0.64
CA LEU A 43 1.97 -9.58 1.14
C LEU A 43 2.20 -9.26 2.63
N PRO A 44 1.50 -9.93 3.57
CA PRO A 44 1.60 -9.65 5.01
C PRO A 44 3.00 -9.85 5.61
N LEU A 45 3.87 -10.62 4.95
CA LEU A 45 5.27 -10.83 5.37
C LEU A 45 6.29 -10.26 4.35
N LEU A 46 5.81 -9.47 3.38
CA LEU A 46 6.55 -9.03 2.19
C LEU A 46 7.26 -10.19 1.47
N VAL A 47 8.17 -9.86 0.54
CA VAL A 47 9.07 -10.84 -0.07
C VAL A 47 10.21 -11.08 0.91
N PRO A 48 10.65 -12.34 1.13
CA PRO A 48 11.78 -12.62 2.02
C PRO A 48 13.04 -11.88 1.58
N HIS A 49 13.70 -11.23 2.53
CA HIS A 49 14.96 -10.54 2.33
C HIS A 49 16.15 -11.40 2.76
N CYS A 50 17.31 -11.12 2.18
CA CYS A 50 18.57 -11.78 2.49
C CYS A 50 19.68 -10.72 2.46
N PRO A 51 20.35 -10.40 3.58
CA PRO A 51 21.40 -9.40 3.58
C PRO A 51 22.63 -9.95 2.85
N SER A 52 23.21 -9.11 1.99
CA SER A 52 24.40 -9.44 1.21
C SER A 52 25.69 -9.43 2.03
N GLU A 53 25.64 -8.93 3.26
CA GLU A 53 26.74 -8.92 4.23
C GLU A 53 26.18 -8.94 5.66
N THR A 54 27.02 -9.28 6.65
CA THR A 54 26.62 -9.23 8.06
C THR A 54 26.35 -7.79 8.47
N THR A 55 25.15 -7.50 8.97
CA THR A 55 24.67 -6.13 9.27
C THR A 55 24.10 -6.01 10.68
N ASN A 56 23.88 -4.79 11.15
CA ASN A 56 23.23 -4.53 12.43
C ASN A 56 21.82 -3.94 12.21
N ILE A 57 20.79 -4.57 12.80
CA ILE A 57 19.41 -4.10 12.75
C ILE A 57 18.89 -4.01 14.19
N GLY A 58 18.50 -2.80 14.61
CA GLY A 58 17.93 -2.58 15.95
C GLY A 58 18.88 -2.93 17.10
N GLY A 59 20.20 -2.87 16.89
CA GLY A 59 21.21 -3.28 17.86
C GLY A 59 21.65 -4.73 17.74
N TYR A 60 20.97 -5.56 16.94
CA TYR A 60 21.30 -6.98 16.76
C TYR A 60 22.14 -7.21 15.51
N THR A 61 23.18 -8.05 15.62
CA THR A 61 23.96 -8.50 14.48
C THR A 61 23.20 -9.60 13.72
N ILE A 62 22.89 -9.34 12.46
CA ILE A 62 22.25 -10.29 11.53
C ILE A 62 23.32 -10.77 10.55
N PRO A 63 23.66 -12.08 10.55
CA PRO A 63 24.65 -12.64 9.63
C PRO A 63 24.25 -12.52 8.16
N GLU A 64 25.26 -12.43 7.29
CA GLU A 64 25.11 -12.61 5.84
C GLU A 64 24.34 -13.90 5.51
N GLY A 65 23.47 -13.85 4.50
CA GLY A 65 22.73 -15.04 4.07
C GLY A 65 21.50 -15.39 4.91
N SER A 66 21.24 -14.65 5.99
CA SER A 66 20.05 -14.85 6.84
C SER A 66 18.75 -14.57 6.08
N ARG A 67 17.74 -15.41 6.24
CA ARG A 67 16.40 -15.12 5.71
C ARG A 67 15.62 -14.21 6.67
N VAL A 68 15.27 -13.03 6.21
CA VAL A 68 14.54 -12.02 6.99
C VAL A 68 13.13 -11.85 6.43
N PHE A 69 12.13 -11.92 7.30
CA PHE A 69 10.74 -11.64 6.98
C PHE A 69 10.34 -10.30 7.60
N ILE A 70 9.58 -9.49 6.85
CA ILE A 70 9.08 -8.21 7.34
C ILE A 70 7.59 -8.37 7.60
N ASN A 71 7.20 -8.40 8.87
CA ASN A 71 5.80 -8.39 9.26
C ASN A 71 5.25 -6.96 9.11
N VAL A 72 4.41 -6.74 8.08
CA VAL A 72 3.89 -5.43 7.69
C VAL A 72 2.49 -5.17 8.22
#